data_AF-A0AB39VGW6-F1
#
_entry.id   AF-A0AB39VGW6-F1
#
_cell.length_a   1.000
_cell.length_b   1.000
_cell.length_c   1.000
_cell.angle_alpha   90.00
_cell.angle_beta   90.00
_cell.angle_gamma   90.00
#
_symmetry.space_group_name_H-M   'P 1'
#
loop_
_entity.id
_entity.type
_entity.pdbx_description
1 polymer ?
#
loop_
_entity_poly.entity_id
_entity_poly.type
_entity_poly.pdbx_seq_one_letter_code
_entity_poly.pdbx_strand_id
1 'polypeptide(L)'
;MDTKSRKKIHGMILASLAASLWSISGISGEILFKKYNFSSDWLVSTRTLISGILLFLIVIFIEKKSVLKPLKNKRDIIGIILFGSAGMYFVQYTYFRTIELSNVSFATILQFTAPFFIFIYESVKNKKIPEFRL
;
A
#
# COMPACT_ATOMS: atom_id res chain seq x y z
N MET A 1 28.28 -16.20 12.81
CA MET A 1 27.53 -15.43 11.79
C MET A 1 27.15 -14.09 12.40
N ASP A 2 27.66 -13.00 11.85
CA ASP A 2 27.55 -11.66 12.44
C ASP A 2 26.08 -11.19 12.59
N THR A 3 25.76 -10.51 13.70
CA THR A 3 24.37 -10.11 14.03
C THR A 3 23.77 -9.16 13.00
N LYS A 4 24.61 -8.33 12.36
CA LYS A 4 24.24 -7.48 11.22
C LYS A 4 23.81 -8.30 10.00
N SER A 5 24.52 -9.38 9.70
CA SER A 5 24.23 -10.26 8.56
C SER A 5 22.91 -11.02 8.77
N ARG A 6 22.63 -11.50 9.98
CA ARG A 6 21.33 -12.14 10.31
C ARG A 6 20.14 -11.19 10.15
N LYS A 7 20.27 -9.93 10.60
CA LYS A 7 19.20 -8.92 10.42
C LYS A 7 18.96 -8.61 8.94
N LYS A 8 20.02 -8.53 8.12
CA LYS A 8 19.93 -8.30 6.68
C LYS A 8 19.21 -9.46 5.97
N ILE A 9 19.59 -10.69 6.25
CA ILE A 9 18.95 -11.89 5.70
C ILE A 9 17.47 -11.97 6.11
N HIS A 10 17.17 -11.68 7.38
CA HIS A 10 15.79 -11.66 7.86
C HIS A 10 14.93 -10.62 7.12
N GLY A 11 15.46 -9.41 6.94
CA GLY A 11 14.78 -8.36 6.15
C GLY A 11 14.57 -8.76 4.69
N MET A 12 15.57 -9.42 4.07
CA MET A 12 15.45 -9.94 2.70
C MET A 12 14.34 -10.99 2.58
N ILE A 13 14.27 -11.94 3.52
CA ILE A 13 13.22 -12.97 3.53
C ILE A 13 11.84 -12.33 3.69
N LEU A 14 11.69 -11.38 4.63
CA LEU A 14 10.44 -10.66 4.84
C LEU A 14 10.00 -9.90 3.59
N ALA A 15 10.92 -9.22 2.90
CA ALA A 15 10.63 -8.51 1.67
C ALA A 15 10.19 -9.44 0.54
N SER A 16 10.88 -10.58 0.36
CA SER A 16 10.52 -11.59 -0.64
C SER A 16 9.15 -12.21 -0.36
N LEU A 17 8.83 -12.49 0.90
CA LEU A 17 7.51 -13.00 1.30
C LEU A 17 6.42 -11.97 1.03
N ALA A 18 6.65 -10.70 1.40
CA ALA A 18 5.70 -9.62 1.14
C ALA A 18 5.42 -9.45 -0.37
N ALA A 19 6.47 -9.44 -1.20
CA ALA A 19 6.34 -9.34 -2.65
C ALA A 19 5.57 -10.54 -3.26
N SER A 20 5.85 -11.74 -2.76
CA SER A 20 5.17 -12.96 -3.19
C SER A 20 3.69 -12.93 -2.84
N LEU A 21 3.36 -12.63 -1.58
CA LEU A 21 1.98 -12.53 -1.09
C LEU A 21 1.18 -11.46 -1.84
N TRP A 22 1.81 -10.31 -2.10
CA TRP A 22 1.20 -9.23 -2.86
C TRP A 22 0.87 -9.66 -4.30
N SER A 23 1.80 -10.34 -4.97
CA SER A 23 1.61 -10.83 -6.34
C SER A 23 0.52 -11.90 -6.43
N ILE A 24 0.50 -12.86 -5.48
CA ILE A 24 -0.54 -13.89 -5.38
C ILE A 24 -1.92 -13.25 -5.18
N SER A 25 -2.01 -12.22 -4.32
CA SER A 25 -3.26 -11.47 -4.12
C SER A 25 -3.74 -10.77 -5.39
N GLY A 26 -2.83 -10.22 -6.20
CA GLY A 26 -3.17 -9.56 -7.47
C GLY A 26 -3.74 -10.53 -8.50
N ILE A 27 -3.07 -11.66 -8.72
CA ILE A 27 -3.52 -12.71 -9.66
C ILE A 27 -4.86 -13.31 -9.20
N SER A 28 -5.00 -13.55 -7.90
CA SER A 28 -6.27 -14.05 -7.33
C SER A 28 -7.41 -13.06 -7.55
N GLY A 29 -7.14 -11.75 -7.42
CA GLY A 29 -8.11 -10.70 -7.74
C GLY A 29 -8.52 -10.71 -9.21
N GLU A 30 -7.57 -10.85 -10.13
CA GLU A 30 -7.86 -10.96 -11.57
C GLU A 30 -8.74 -12.17 -11.89
N ILE A 31 -8.48 -13.32 -11.27
CA ILE A 31 -9.31 -14.53 -11.44
C ILE A 31 -10.74 -14.28 -10.90
N LEU A 32 -10.88 -13.61 -9.76
CA LEU A 32 -12.20 -13.28 -9.20
C LEU A 32 -13.02 -12.39 -10.15
N PHE A 33 -12.38 -11.41 -10.77
CA PHE A 33 -13.05 -10.50 -11.70
C PHE A 33 -13.39 -11.20 -13.02
N LYS A 34 -12.43 -11.90 -13.63
CA LYS A 34 -12.60 -12.51 -14.96
C LYS A 34 -13.41 -13.81 -14.97
N LYS A 35 -13.35 -14.60 -13.89
CA LYS A 35 -14.00 -15.93 -13.83
C LYS A 35 -15.31 -15.92 -13.04
N TYR A 36 -15.42 -15.08 -12.02
CA TYR A 36 -16.58 -15.05 -11.13
C TYR A 36 -17.42 -13.76 -11.27
N ASN A 37 -17.10 -12.87 -12.22
CA ASN A 37 -17.80 -11.59 -12.46
C ASN A 37 -18.02 -10.74 -11.19
N PHE A 38 -17.13 -10.86 -10.21
CA PHE A 38 -17.15 -9.99 -9.04
C PHE A 38 -16.69 -8.59 -9.44
N SER A 39 -17.39 -7.55 -8.99
CA SER A 39 -16.94 -6.17 -9.22
C SER A 39 -15.73 -5.84 -8.39
N SER A 40 -14.77 -5.10 -8.97
CA SER A 40 -13.60 -4.56 -8.26
C SER A 40 -14.00 -3.76 -7.03
N ASP A 41 -15.11 -3.03 -7.14
CA ASP A 41 -15.61 -2.13 -6.12
C ASP A 41 -15.96 -2.87 -4.82
N TRP A 42 -16.58 -4.04 -4.96
CA TRP A 42 -16.96 -4.86 -3.81
C TRP A 42 -15.75 -5.51 -3.15
N LEU A 43 -14.81 -6.04 -3.93
CA LEU A 43 -13.62 -6.70 -3.40
C LEU A 43 -12.69 -5.72 -2.68
N VAL A 44 -12.46 -4.54 -3.27
CA VAL A 44 -11.61 -3.50 -2.65
C VAL A 44 -12.29 -2.95 -1.40
N SER A 45 -13.58 -2.65 -1.45
CA SER A 45 -14.31 -2.07 -0.32
C SER A 45 -14.36 -3.04 0.87
N THR A 46 -14.67 -4.32 0.62
CA THR A 46 -14.68 -5.33 1.70
C THR A 46 -13.27 -5.56 2.27
N ARG A 47 -12.25 -5.70 1.43
CA ARG A 47 -10.86 -5.87 1.87
C ARG A 47 -10.38 -4.70 2.72
N THR A 48 -10.61 -3.47 2.28
CA THR A 48 -10.16 -2.25 2.98
C THR A 48 -10.94 -2.02 4.27
N LEU A 49 -12.25 -2.28 4.30
CA LEU A 49 -13.04 -2.23 5.54
C LEU A 49 -12.58 -3.26 6.57
N ILE A 50 -12.42 -4.52 6.16
CA ILE A 50 -11.97 -5.60 7.05
C ILE A 50 -10.55 -5.30 7.57
N SER A 51 -9.64 -4.89 6.68
CA SER A 51 -8.27 -4.54 7.07
C SER A 51 -8.23 -3.35 8.03
N GLY A 52 -9.06 -2.33 7.80
CA GLY A 52 -9.17 -1.16 8.66
C GLY A 52 -9.68 -1.51 10.06
N ILE A 53 -10.75 -2.31 10.14
CA ILE A 53 -11.30 -2.79 11.43
C ILE A 53 -10.27 -3.66 12.16
N LEU A 54 -9.65 -4.61 11.46
CA LEU A 54 -8.69 -5.51 12.06
C LEU A 54 -7.47 -4.76 12.60
N LEU A 55 -6.93 -3.82 11.82
CA LEU A 55 -5.81 -2.99 12.26
C LEU A 55 -6.20 -2.13 13.47
N PHE A 56 -7.39 -1.53 13.45
CA PHE A 56 -7.89 -0.74 14.58
C PHE A 56 -8.01 -1.57 15.86
N LEU A 57 -8.55 -2.79 15.75
CA LEU A 57 -8.63 -3.73 16.88
C LEU A 57 -7.24 -4.11 17.39
N ILE A 58 -6.33 -4.52 16.51
CA ILE A 58 -4.96 -4.90 16.89
C ILE A 58 -4.26 -3.75 17.64
N VAL A 59 -4.37 -2.53 17.15
CA VAL A 59 -3.75 -1.36 17.80
C VAL A 59 -4.39 -1.08 19.16
N ILE A 60 -5.71 -1.24 19.32
CA ILE A 60 -6.38 -1.18 20.63
C ILE A 60 -5.80 -2.21 21.61
N PHE A 61 -5.57 -3.44 21.15
CA PHE A 61 -5.08 -4.53 22.01
C PHE A 61 -3.60 -4.36 22.40
N ILE A 62 -2.75 -3.90 21.48
CA ILE A 62 -1.30 -3.77 21.69
C ILE A 62 -0.94 -2.47 22.42
N GLU A 63 -1.47 -1.34 21.95
CA GLU A 63 -0.96 -0.01 22.32
C GLU A 63 -1.82 0.71 23.36
N LYS A 64 -2.95 0.13 23.82
CA LYS A 64 -3.99 0.55 24.81
C LYS A 64 -4.07 2.04 25.26
N LYS A 65 -2.98 2.75 25.52
CA LYS A 65 -2.87 4.17 25.86
C LYS A 65 -2.40 5.11 24.73
N SER A 66 -1.74 4.63 23.68
CA SER A 66 -1.17 5.48 22.61
C SER A 66 -2.09 5.65 21.40
N VAL A 67 -3.04 4.74 21.22
CA VAL A 67 -3.96 4.70 20.06
C VAL A 67 -4.73 5.99 19.86
N LEU A 68 -5.10 6.64 20.97
CA LEU A 68 -5.86 7.88 20.97
C LEU A 68 -4.99 9.13 20.95
N LYS A 69 -3.65 9.04 21.05
CA LYS A 69 -2.78 10.23 21.05
C LYS A 69 -2.86 11.02 19.74
N PRO A 70 -2.79 10.39 18.54
CA PRO A 70 -3.00 11.11 17.28
C PRO A 70 -4.44 11.63 17.14
N LEU A 71 -5.41 10.92 17.72
CA LEU A 71 -6.83 11.32 17.74
C LEU A 71 -7.11 12.53 18.66
N LYS A 72 -6.18 12.97 19.50
CA LYS A 72 -6.36 14.18 20.33
C LYS A 72 -6.13 15.47 19.56
N ASN A 73 -5.38 15.42 18.45
CA ASN A 73 -5.03 16.58 17.68
C ASN A 73 -5.78 16.60 16.34
N LYS A 74 -6.54 17.67 16.09
CA LYS A 74 -7.34 17.79 14.86
C LYS A 74 -6.48 17.72 13.60
N ARG A 75 -5.24 18.24 13.64
CA ARG A 75 -4.31 18.21 12.50
C ARG A 75 -3.88 16.77 12.15
N ASP A 76 -3.59 15.97 13.17
CA ASP A 76 -3.15 14.59 12.99
C ASP A 76 -4.30 13.71 12.51
N ILE A 77 -5.53 13.92 13.02
CA ILE A 77 -6.73 13.25 12.52
C ILE A 77 -6.96 13.57 11.04
N ILE A 78 -6.91 14.85 10.66
CA ILE A 78 -7.10 15.25 9.26
C ILE A 78 -6.02 14.62 8.38
N GLY A 79 -4.76 14.60 8.84
CA GLY A 79 -3.66 13.93 8.14
C GLY A 79 -3.90 12.43 7.95
N ILE A 80 -4.35 11.73 9.00
CA ILE A 80 -4.69 10.30 8.95
C ILE A 80 -5.85 10.03 7.99
N ILE A 81 -6.92 10.83 8.04
CA ILE A 81 -8.08 10.68 7.15
C ILE A 81 -7.68 10.94 5.71
N LEU A 82 -6.93 12.00 5.42
CA LEU A 82 -6.46 12.32 4.07
C LEU A 82 -5.51 11.23 3.55
N PHE A 83 -4.57 10.76 4.37
CA PHE A 83 -3.66 9.69 3.98
C PHE A 83 -4.40 8.38 3.73
N GLY A 84 -5.34 8.01 4.60
CA GLY A 84 -6.12 6.78 4.50
C GLY A 84 -7.07 6.78 3.30
N SER A 85 -7.78 7.88 3.06
CA SER A 85 -8.75 7.98 1.97
C SER A 85 -8.09 8.36 0.63
N ALA A 86 -7.51 9.56 0.54
CA ALA A 86 -6.97 10.07 -0.71
C ALA A 86 -5.68 9.36 -1.15
N GLY A 87 -4.85 8.92 -0.19
CA GLY A 87 -3.64 8.17 -0.48
C GLY A 87 -3.94 6.68 -0.66
N MET A 88 -4.21 6.01 0.45
CA MET A 88 -4.24 4.54 0.51
C MET A 88 -5.44 3.93 -0.21
N TYR A 89 -6.67 4.39 0.06
CA TYR A 89 -7.86 3.84 -0.59
C TYR A 89 -7.85 4.09 -2.10
N PHE A 90 -7.54 5.32 -2.52
CA PHE A 90 -7.52 5.66 -3.95
C PHE A 90 -6.49 4.84 -4.74
N VAL A 91 -5.28 4.66 -4.21
CA VAL A 91 -4.24 3.83 -4.85
C VAL A 91 -4.69 2.37 -4.94
N GLN A 92 -5.28 1.82 -3.88
CA GLN A 92 -5.77 0.44 -3.92
C GLN A 92 -6.93 0.27 -4.89
N TYR A 93 -7.86 1.21 -4.91
CA TYR A 93 -9.00 1.21 -5.80
C TYR A 93 -8.57 1.26 -7.27
N THR A 94 -7.73 2.24 -7.62
CA THR A 94 -7.23 2.41 -9.00
C THR A 94 -6.40 1.22 -9.47
N TYR A 95 -5.62 0.60 -8.58
CA TYR A 95 -4.90 -0.64 -8.88
C TYR A 95 -5.86 -1.76 -9.31
N PHE A 96 -6.83 -2.14 -8.47
CA PHE A 96 -7.76 -3.23 -8.82
C PHE A 96 -8.72 -2.87 -9.95
N ARG A 97 -9.12 -1.60 -10.09
CA ARG A 97 -9.91 -1.14 -11.23
C ARG A 97 -9.16 -1.30 -12.55
N THR A 98 -7.84 -1.07 -12.54
CA THR A 98 -6.98 -1.32 -13.70
C THR A 98 -6.89 -2.81 -14.03
N ILE A 99 -6.83 -3.69 -13.00
CA ILE A 99 -6.86 -5.14 -13.21
C ILE A 99 -8.16 -5.56 -13.89
N GLU A 100 -9.29 -5.04 -13.44
CA GLU A 100 -10.62 -5.34 -13.99
C GLU A 100 -10.73 -4.89 -15.45
N LEU A 101 -10.28 -3.68 -15.79
CA LEU A 101 -10.35 -3.14 -17.15
C LEU A 101 -9.34 -3.76 -18.13
N SER A 102 -8.24 -4.33 -17.62
CA SER A 102 -7.14 -4.85 -18.44
C SER A 102 -6.64 -6.20 -17.90
N ASN A 103 -5.63 -6.19 -17.05
CA ASN A 103 -5.03 -7.37 -16.42
C ASN A 103 -4.10 -6.98 -15.26
N VAL A 104 -3.70 -7.97 -14.44
CA VAL A 104 -2.81 -7.74 -13.29
C VAL A 104 -1.46 -7.17 -13.72
N SER A 105 -0.87 -7.72 -14.78
CA SER A 105 0.48 -7.36 -15.26
C SER A 105 0.59 -5.90 -15.66
N PHE A 106 -0.42 -5.38 -16.36
CA PHE A 106 -0.49 -3.99 -16.78
C PHE A 106 -0.63 -3.05 -15.57
N ALA A 107 -1.48 -3.42 -14.61
CA ALA A 107 -1.62 -2.66 -13.36
C ALA A 107 -0.30 -2.60 -12.57
N THR A 108 0.47 -3.69 -12.50
CA THR A 108 1.79 -3.70 -11.85
C THR A 108 2.80 -2.82 -12.55
N ILE A 109 2.85 -2.84 -13.90
CA ILE A 109 3.75 -1.97 -14.66
C ILE A 109 3.46 -0.50 -14.33
N LEU A 110 2.18 -0.11 -14.35
CA LEU A 110 1.78 1.25 -13.96
C LEU A 110 2.17 1.55 -12.51
N GLN A 111 2.01 0.61 -11.58
CA GLN A 111 2.41 0.80 -10.19
C GLN A 111 3.92 1.01 -10.03
N PHE A 112 4.75 0.32 -10.83
CA PHE A 112 6.20 0.51 -10.83
C PHE A 112 6.65 1.83 -11.47
N THR A 113 5.77 2.57 -12.13
CA THR A 113 6.04 3.96 -12.53
C THR A 113 5.84 4.96 -11.40
N ALA A 114 5.15 4.60 -10.30
CA ALA A 114 4.90 5.51 -9.18
C ALA A 114 6.18 6.15 -8.59
N PRO A 115 7.31 5.45 -8.38
CA PRO A 115 8.54 6.06 -7.90
C PRO A 115 9.03 7.20 -8.80
N PHE A 116 8.86 7.09 -10.11
CA PHE A 116 9.25 8.14 -11.06
C PHE A 116 8.46 9.43 -10.80
N PHE A 117 7.14 9.33 -10.62
CA PHE A 117 6.30 10.48 -10.26
C PHE A 117 6.67 11.07 -8.90
N ILE A 118 6.98 10.22 -7.91
CA ILE A 118 7.45 10.66 -6.58
C ILE A 118 8.77 11.43 -6.71
N PHE A 119 9.73 10.93 -7.49
CA PHE A 119 11.00 11.62 -7.73
C PHE A 119 10.81 12.99 -8.39
N ILE A 120 9.95 13.09 -9.41
CA ILE A 120 9.63 14.37 -10.05
C ILE A 120 9.03 15.33 -9.03
N TYR A 121 8.03 14.88 -8.28
CA TYR A 121 7.37 15.72 -7.27
C TYR A 121 8.36 16.22 -6.22
N GLU A 122 9.20 15.34 -5.67
CA GLU A 122 10.22 15.71 -4.67
C GLU A 122 11.29 16.65 -5.25
N SER A 123 11.69 16.45 -6.52
CA SER A 123 12.63 17.35 -7.20
C SER A 123 12.06 18.75 -7.37
N VAL A 124 10.80 18.86 -7.83
CA VAL A 124 10.09 20.14 -8.00
C VAL A 124 9.89 20.84 -6.66
N LYS A 125 9.41 20.10 -5.65
CA LYS A 125 9.13 20.65 -4.31
C LYS A 125 10.39 21.16 -3.61
N ASN A 126 11.49 20.41 -3.70
CA ASN A 126 12.75 20.80 -3.05
C ASN A 126 13.62 21.71 -3.94
N LYS A 127 13.20 22.02 -5.18
CA LYS A 127 14.00 22.71 -6.20
C LYS A 127 15.41 22.13 -6.36
N LYS A 128 15.58 20.85 -6.05
CA LYS A 128 16.84 20.13 -6.16
C LYS A 128 16.76 19.24 -7.40
N ILE A 129 17.61 19.54 -8.37
CA ILE A 129 17.82 18.67 -9.53
C ILE A 129 18.47 17.39 -8.97
N PRO A 130 17.93 16.20 -9.26
CA PRO A 130 18.55 14.96 -8.81
C PRO A 130 19.97 14.90 -9.37
N GLU A 131 20.98 14.77 -8.49
CA GLU A 131 22.34 14.48 -8.92
C GLU A 131 22.35 13.08 -9.55
N PHE A 132 22.26 13.02 -10.87
CA PHE A 132 22.62 11.83 -11.62
C PHE A 132 24.13 11.62 -11.48
N ARG A 133 24.55 10.99 -10.39
CA ARG A 133 25.89 10.42 -10.29
C ARG A 133 25.86 9.10 -11.05
N LEU A 134 25.99 9.21 -12.37
CA LEU A 134 26.36 8.13 -13.30
C LEU A 134 27.76 7.61 -12.96
#